data_AF-A0A1B9F954-F1
#
_entry.id   AF-A0A1B9F954-F1
#
_cell.length_a   1.000
_cell.length_b   1.000
_cell.length_c   1.000
_cell.angle_alpha   90.00
_cell.angle_beta   90.00
_cell.angle_gamma   90.00
#
_symmetry.space_group_name_H-M   'P 1'
#
loop_
_entity.id
_entity.type
_entity.pdbx_description
1 polymer ?
#
loop_
_entity_poly.entity_id
_entity_poly.type
_entity_poly.pdbx_seq_one_letter_code
_entity_poly.pdbx_strand_id
1 'polypeptide(L)'
;MILAKEVLSEDGQVLCGPGIKLTSEVISRLERSGVESIAVKGHPVEIPGEKPLKERLRELEDRFSRVMDDPVQRALMKLIAEYWVRCYKE
;
A
#
# COMPACT_ATOMS: atom_id res chain seq x y z
N MET A 1 10.97 2.49 9.11
CA MET A 1 9.72 1.71 9.01
C MET A 1 9.20 1.36 10.40
N ILE A 2 7.91 1.57 10.65
CA ILE A 2 7.21 1.17 11.89
C ILE A 2 6.09 0.22 11.48
N LEU A 3 5.79 -0.81 12.26
CA LEU A 3 4.71 -1.75 11.97
C LEU A 3 3.33 -1.11 12.16
N ALA A 4 2.43 -1.24 11.18
CA ALA A 4 1.08 -0.67 11.22
C ALA A 4 0.04 -1.59 11.87
N LYS A 5 0.14 -2.89 11.60
CA LYS A 5 -0.77 -3.91 12.13
C LYS A 5 0.03 -4.99 12.84
N GLU A 6 -0.61 -5.74 13.72
CA GLU A 6 0.02 -6.93 14.25
C GLU A 6 0.36 -7.92 13.12
N VAL A 7 1.48 -8.61 13.27
CA VAL A 7 1.89 -9.71 12.40
C VAL A 7 1.57 -11.00 13.12
N LEU A 8 0.82 -11.86 12.44
CA LEU A 8 0.38 -13.16 12.95
C LEU A 8 1.18 -14.27 12.27
N SER A 9 1.40 -15.36 12.99
CA SER A 9 1.86 -16.63 12.44
C SER A 9 0.71 -17.33 11.70
N GLU A 10 1.00 -18.39 10.94
CA GLU A 10 -0.03 -19.23 10.29
C GLU A 10 -1.05 -19.78 11.31
N ASP A 11 -0.59 -20.12 12.52
CA ASP A 11 -1.44 -20.60 13.62
C ASP A 11 -2.20 -19.48 14.36
N GLY A 12 -2.14 -18.23 13.88
CA GLY A 12 -2.82 -17.08 14.49
C GLY A 12 -2.14 -16.49 15.72
N GLN A 13 -0.92 -16.94 16.07
CA GLN A 13 -0.15 -16.37 17.17
C GLN A 13 0.44 -15.00 16.79
N VAL A 14 0.33 -14.01 17.68
CA VAL A 14 0.93 -12.67 17.47
C VAL A 14 2.45 -12.76 17.56
N LEU A 15 3.13 -12.53 16.43
CA LEU A 15 4.59 -12.50 16.33
C LEU A 15 5.17 -11.11 16.63
N CYS A 16 4.48 -10.06 16.20
CA CYS A 16 4.86 -8.67 16.47
C CYS A 16 3.63 -7.78 16.60
N GLY A 17 3.55 -7.00 17.67
CA GLY A 17 2.49 -6.01 17.87
C GLY A 17 2.68 -4.75 17.01
N PRO A 18 1.61 -3.99 16.74
CA PRO A 18 1.70 -2.74 15.99
C PRO A 18 2.54 -1.69 16.73
N GLY A 19 3.15 -0.76 16.00
CA GLY A 19 3.96 0.34 16.56
C GLY A 19 5.42 0.00 16.81
N ILE A 20 5.86 -1.23 16.55
CA ILE A 20 7.27 -1.63 16.65
C ILE A 20 8.08 -1.05 15.49
N LYS A 21 9.27 -0.51 15.78
CA LYS A 21 10.24 -0.09 14.76
C LYS A 21 10.85 -1.33 14.10
N LEU A 22 10.72 -1.43 12.79
CA LEU A 22 11.29 -2.53 12.01
C LEU A 22 12.79 -2.30 11.84
N THR A 23 13.58 -3.04 12.62
CA THR A 23 15.03 -3.18 12.42
C THR A 23 15.31 -4.37 11.51
N SER A 24 16.51 -4.43 10.94
CA SER A 24 16.96 -5.56 10.13
C SER A 24 16.86 -6.90 10.90
N GLU A 25 17.17 -6.90 12.20
CA GLU A 25 17.02 -8.11 13.02
C GLU A 25 15.57 -8.57 13.16
N VAL A 26 14.62 -7.63 13.31
CA VAL A 26 13.18 -7.95 13.38
C VAL A 26 12.70 -8.51 12.05
N ILE A 27 13.11 -7.91 10.92
CA ILE A 27 12.75 -8.39 9.59
C ILE A 27 13.25 -9.83 9.37
N SER A 28 14.52 -10.11 9.67
CA SER A 28 15.08 -11.47 9.52
C SER A 28 14.46 -12.49 10.48
N ARG A 29 13.86 -12.07 11.60
CA ARG A 29 13.07 -12.97 12.46
C ARG A 29 11.73 -13.30 11.80
N LEU A 30 11.03 -12.30 11.29
CA LEU A 30 9.74 -12.48 10.62
C LEU A 30 9.86 -13.36 9.37
N GLU A 31 10.91 -13.16 8.56
CA GLU A 31 11.19 -14.01 7.39
C GLU A 31 11.41 -15.48 7.79
N ARG A 32 12.17 -15.73 8.86
CA ARG A 32 12.39 -17.10 9.39
C ARG A 32 11.13 -17.73 9.97
N SER A 33 10.17 -16.91 10.39
CA SER A 33 8.85 -17.35 10.85
C SER A 33 7.85 -17.55 9.72
N GLY A 34 8.26 -17.44 8.46
CA GLY A 34 7.39 -17.67 7.30
C GLY A 34 6.47 -16.49 6.96
N VAL A 35 6.72 -15.29 7.50
CA VAL A 35 5.90 -14.11 7.21
C VAL A 35 6.28 -13.56 5.84
N GLU A 36 5.35 -13.64 4.88
CA GLU A 36 5.57 -13.18 3.50
C GLU A 36 5.38 -11.67 3.32
N SER A 37 4.49 -11.04 4.08
CA SER A 37 4.17 -9.63 3.94
C SER A 37 3.80 -8.97 5.27
N ILE A 38 4.12 -7.68 5.41
CA ILE A 38 3.85 -6.88 6.61
C ILE A 38 3.28 -5.51 6.23
N ALA A 39 2.41 -4.97 7.08
CA ALA A 39 1.90 -3.61 6.94
C ALA A 39 2.73 -2.63 7.78
N VAL A 40 3.15 -1.51 7.20
CA VAL A 40 3.96 -0.49 7.87
C VAL A 40 3.27 0.88 7.93
N LYS A 41 3.53 1.65 8.99
CA LYS A 41 3.12 3.05 9.14
C LYS A 41 4.09 3.95 8.39
N GLY A 42 3.54 4.89 7.63
CA GLY A 42 4.29 5.85 6.83
C GLY A 42 4.28 5.50 5.34
N HIS A 43 4.06 6.54 4.54
CA HIS A 43 4.00 6.55 3.08
C HIS A 43 5.30 6.21 2.38
N PRO A 44 5.18 5.80 1.10
CA PRO A 44 5.58 4.48 0.62
C PRO A 44 7.03 4.17 0.99
N VAL A 45 7.29 2.91 1.33
CA VAL A 45 8.63 2.37 1.13
C VAL A 45 8.93 2.60 -0.34
N GLU A 46 9.89 3.47 -0.70
CA GLU A 46 10.23 3.71 -2.11
C GLU A 46 10.58 2.36 -2.75
N ILE A 47 9.59 1.75 -3.40
CA ILE A 47 9.79 0.48 -4.08
C ILE A 47 10.48 0.84 -5.39
N PRO A 48 11.63 0.25 -5.72
CA PRO A 48 12.26 0.48 -7.02
C PRO A 48 11.23 0.19 -8.14
N GLY A 49 10.82 1.23 -8.88
CA GLY A 49 9.78 1.16 -9.91
C GLY A 49 8.42 1.77 -9.54
N GLU A 50 8.24 2.34 -8.35
CA GLU A 50 7.00 3.01 -7.99
C GLU A 50 6.90 4.38 -8.68
N LYS A 51 5.93 4.51 -9.60
CA LYS A 51 5.67 5.75 -10.34
C LYS A 51 5.17 6.86 -9.41
N PRO A 52 5.59 8.12 -9.64
CA PRO A 52 5.07 9.26 -8.90
C PRO A 52 3.55 9.40 -9.09
N LEU A 53 2.84 9.90 -8.06
CA LEU A 53 1.38 10.08 -8.07
C LEU A 53 0.89 10.78 -9.36
N LYS A 54 1.59 11.82 -9.77
CA LYS A 54 1.25 12.60 -10.97
C LYS A 54 1.22 11.73 -12.24
N GLU A 55 2.18 10.82 -12.38
CA GLU A 55 2.24 9.90 -13.51
C GLU A 55 1.13 8.86 -13.43
N ARG A 56 0.88 8.30 -12.25
CA ARG A 56 -0.24 7.36 -12.05
C ARG A 56 -1.60 7.99 -12.37
N LEU A 57 -1.85 9.22 -11.93
CA LEU A 57 -3.11 9.92 -12.22
C LEU A 57 -3.29 10.14 -13.73
N ARG A 58 -2.22 10.49 -14.45
CA ARG A 58 -2.26 10.63 -15.91
C ARG A 58 -2.59 9.31 -16.60
N GLU A 59 -1.99 8.21 -16.15
CA GLU A 59 -2.29 6.88 -16.70
C GLU A 59 -3.72 6.43 -16.40
N LEU A 60 -4.26 6.82 -15.24
CA LEU A 60 -5.66 6.57 -14.90
C LEU A 60 -6.60 7.32 -15.84
N GLU A 61 -6.34 8.60 -16.10
CA GLU A 61 -7.11 9.38 -17.08
C GLU A 61 -7.05 8.74 -18.48
N ASP A 62 -5.87 8.30 -18.92
CA ASP A 62 -5.70 7.64 -20.22
C ASP A 62 -6.50 6.33 -20.32
N ARG A 63 -6.50 5.51 -19.26
CA ARG A 63 -7.27 4.25 -19.21
C ARG A 63 -8.77 4.46 -19.30
N PHE A 64 -9.28 5.53 -18.70
CA PHE A 64 -10.71 5.85 -18.69
C PHE A 64 -11.13 6.73 -19.88
N SER A 65 -10.20 7.22 -20.69
CA SER A 65 -10.44 8.13 -21.82
C SER A 65 -11.57 7.70 -22.76
N ARG A 66 -11.72 6.40 -23.00
CA ARG A 66 -12.73 5.82 -23.92
C ARG A 66 -14.12 5.64 -23.32
N VAL A 67 -14.25 5.80 -22.00
CA VAL A 67 -15.48 5.49 -21.25
C VAL A 67 -15.97 6.68 -20.42
N MET A 68 -15.44 7.88 -20.66
CA MET A 68 -15.77 9.08 -19.88
C MET A 68 -17.23 9.54 -19.99
N ASP A 69 -17.94 9.11 -21.04
CA ASP A 69 -19.35 9.40 -21.25
C ASP A 69 -20.28 8.57 -20.35
N ASP A 70 -19.80 7.45 -19.82
CA ASP A 70 -20.52 6.64 -18.86
C ASP A 70 -20.35 7.25 -17.44
N PRO A 71 -21.44 7.68 -16.77
CA PRO A 71 -21.36 8.30 -15.45
C PRO A 71 -20.82 7.36 -14.37
N VAL A 72 -21.04 6.04 -14.49
CA VAL A 72 -20.51 5.03 -13.56
C VAL A 72 -19.01 4.92 -13.72
N GLN A 73 -18.51 4.85 -14.96
CA GLN A 73 -17.08 4.76 -15.24
C GLN A 73 -16.34 6.02 -14.79
N ARG A 74 -16.94 7.20 -15.02
CA ARG A 74 -16.41 8.47 -14.51
C ARG A 74 -16.36 8.51 -12.98
N ALA A 75 -17.38 8.02 -12.30
CA ALA A 75 -17.41 7.95 -10.84
C ALA A 75 -16.33 6.98 -10.30
N LEU A 76 -16.15 5.83 -10.95
CA LEU A 76 -15.10 4.87 -10.61
C LEU A 76 -13.71 5.47 -10.75
N MET A 77 -13.42 6.17 -11.86
CA MET A 77 -12.15 6.86 -12.07
C MET A 77 -11.85 7.85 -10.93
N LYS A 78 -12.85 8.66 -10.54
CA LYS A 78 -12.72 9.62 -9.43
C LYS A 78 -12.43 8.94 -8.10
N LEU A 79 -13.15 7.86 -7.79
CA LEU A 79 -12.94 7.10 -6.55
C LEU A 79 -11.51 6.55 -6.45
N ILE A 80 -10.98 6.02 -7.55
CA ILE A 80 -9.60 5.52 -7.61
C ILE A 80 -8.60 6.68 -7.42
N ALA A 81 -8.82 7.81 -8.10
CA ALA A 81 -7.96 8.99 -7.98
C ALA A 81 -7.94 9.54 -6.54
N GLU A 82 -9.10 9.64 -5.89
CA GLU A 82 -9.23 10.07 -4.49
C GLU A 82 -8.53 9.11 -3.53
N TYR A 83 -8.69 7.80 -3.74
CA TYR A 83 -8.00 6.78 -2.96
C TYR A 83 -6.48 6.93 -3.07
N TRP A 84 -5.95 7.10 -4.28
CA TRP A 84 -4.52 7.33 -4.46
C TRP A 84 -4.07 8.65 -3.86
N VAL A 85 -4.80 9.75 -4.02
CA VAL A 85 -4.43 11.02 -3.38
C VAL A 85 -4.36 10.87 -1.85
N ARG A 86 -5.28 10.13 -1.23
CA ARG A 86 -5.20 9.81 0.21
C ARG A 86 -3.98 8.97 0.54
N CYS A 87 -3.73 7.91 -0.23
CA CYS A 87 -2.56 7.04 -0.13
C CYS A 87 -1.24 7.66 -0.61
N TYR A 88 -1.22 8.94 -1.00
CA TYR A 88 0.01 9.71 -1.23
C TYR A 88 0.15 10.96 -0.32
N LYS A 89 -0.83 11.26 0.55
CA LYS A 89 -0.83 12.42 1.46
C LYS A 89 -0.64 12.08 2.95
N GLU A 90 -0.83 10.83 3.38
CA GLU A 90 -0.64 10.38 4.79
C GLU A 90 0.74 9.73 4.99
#